data_AF-A0A0S3TH23-F1
#
_entry.id   AF-A0A0S3TH23-F1
#
_cell.length_a   1.000
_cell.length_b   1.000
_cell.length_c   1.000
_cell.angle_alpha   90.00
_cell.angle_beta   90.00
_cell.angle_gamma   90.00
#
_symmetry.space_group_name_H-M   'P 1'
#
loop_
_entity.id
_entity.type
_entity.pdbx_description
1 polymer ?
#
loop_
_entity_poly.entity_id
_entity_poly.type
_entity_poly.pdbx_seq_one_letter_code
_entity_poly.pdbx_strand_id
1 'polypeptide(L)'
;MCDANQVIAIADQLAMQLEPKMPLEVAMLDYYGRELEIWAADGNTARLKNVAGKIRETWEALRPSIQSHGGSPQLQKFDDTLIALVETASSPTEYSLLAAPVQGEVNNLRKVFQQ
;
A
#
# COMPACT_ATOMS: atom_id res chain seq x y z
N MET A 1 -26.17 13.82 5.68
CA MET A 1 -25.84 13.80 4.23
C MET A 1 -24.90 14.93 3.80
N CYS A 2 -24.63 15.96 4.62
CA CYS A 2 -23.64 17.01 4.30
C CYS A 2 -22.17 16.57 4.53
N ASP A 3 -21.92 15.62 5.42
CA ASP A 3 -20.56 15.26 5.85
C ASP A 3 -19.74 14.60 4.72
N ALA A 4 -20.36 13.77 3.89
CA ALA A 4 -19.68 13.14 2.76
C ALA A 4 -19.22 14.18 1.71
N ASN A 5 -20.02 15.21 1.44
CA ASN A 5 -19.65 16.28 0.52
C ASN A 5 -18.50 17.14 1.06
N GLN A 6 -18.43 17.33 2.39
CA GLN A 6 -17.31 18.01 3.04
C GLN A 6 -16.04 17.17 3.02
N VAL A 7 -16.15 15.85 3.24
CA VAL A 7 -15.02 14.92 3.10
C VAL A 7 -14.50 14.92 1.66
N ILE A 8 -15.39 14.91 0.66
CA ILE A 8 -15.02 15.01 -0.76
C ILE A 8 -14.32 16.36 -1.04
N ALA A 9 -14.84 17.49 -0.56
CA ALA A 9 -14.22 18.79 -0.77
C ALA A 9 -12.81 18.89 -0.14
N ILE A 10 -12.60 18.29 1.04
CA ILE A 10 -11.28 18.22 1.68
C ILE A 10 -10.35 17.29 0.89
N ALA A 11 -10.85 16.13 0.46
CA ALA A 11 -10.09 15.19 -0.35
C ALA A 11 -9.67 15.80 -1.69
N ASP A 12 -10.57 16.54 -2.35
CA ASP A 12 -10.31 17.25 -3.60
C ASP A 12 -9.26 18.37 -3.40
N GLN A 13 -9.36 19.14 -2.31
CA GLN A 13 -8.34 20.14 -1.96
C GLN A 13 -6.96 19.54 -1.71
N LEU A 14 -6.89 18.37 -1.05
CA LEU A 14 -5.65 17.63 -0.87
C LEU A 14 -5.15 17.07 -2.21
N ALA A 15 -6.04 16.52 -3.04
CA ALA A 15 -5.72 15.96 -4.36
C ALA A 15 -5.20 17.03 -5.33
N MET A 16 -5.72 18.26 -5.28
CA MET A 16 -5.24 19.40 -6.07
C MET A 16 -3.78 19.75 -5.75
N GLN A 17 -3.31 19.55 -4.52
CA GLN A 17 -1.89 19.71 -4.16
C GLN A 17 -1.03 18.52 -4.58
N LEU A 18 -1.66 17.38 -4.85
CA LEU A 18 -0.98 16.14 -5.18
C LEU A 18 -0.77 15.93 -6.68
N GLU A 19 -1.37 16.75 -7.59
CA GLU A 19 -1.36 16.63 -9.08
C GLU A 19 -0.71 15.31 -9.50
N PRO A 20 -1.44 14.18 -9.63
CA PRO A 20 -0.88 12.89 -9.30
C PRO A 20 0.25 12.54 -10.25
N LYS A 21 1.48 12.85 -9.83
CA LYS A 21 2.71 12.31 -10.40
C LYS A 21 2.74 10.79 -10.23
N MET A 22 1.86 10.25 -9.38
CA MET A 22 1.91 8.88 -8.90
C MET A 22 0.51 8.28 -8.73
N PRO A 23 0.33 6.98 -9.02
CA PRO A 23 -0.95 6.28 -8.83
C PRO A 23 -1.40 6.25 -7.36
N LEU A 24 -2.72 6.31 -7.13
CA LEU A 24 -3.35 6.24 -5.81
C LEU A 24 -2.96 4.96 -5.06
N GLU A 25 -2.78 3.87 -5.80
CA GLU A 25 -2.42 2.55 -5.28
C GLU A 25 -1.11 2.61 -4.47
N VAL A 26 -0.16 3.49 -4.82
CA VAL A 26 1.08 3.67 -4.05
C VAL A 26 0.78 4.23 -2.65
N ALA A 27 -0.14 5.18 -2.53
CA ALA A 27 -0.57 5.71 -1.24
C ALA A 27 -1.37 4.67 -0.44
N MET A 28 -2.19 3.87 -1.13
CA MET A 28 -2.96 2.80 -0.48
C MET A 28 -2.07 1.71 0.11
N LEU A 29 -0.94 1.37 -0.52
CA LEU A 29 0.03 0.42 0.05
C LEU A 29 0.62 0.93 1.37
N ASP A 30 0.94 2.22 1.48
CA ASP A 30 1.39 2.84 2.74
C ASP A 30 0.30 2.78 3.83
N TYR A 31 -0.94 3.10 3.46
CA TYR A 31 -2.09 2.98 4.34
C TYR A 31 -2.25 1.55 4.87
N TYR A 32 -2.18 0.54 4.00
CA TYR A 32 -2.31 -0.86 4.42
C TYR A 32 -1.12 -1.34 5.25
N GLY A 33 0.10 -0.85 5.00
CA GLY A 33 1.24 -1.11 5.87
C GLY A 33 0.99 -0.65 7.31
N ARG A 34 0.35 0.52 7.48
CA ARG A 34 -0.04 1.03 8.79
C ARG A 34 -1.19 0.23 9.42
N GLU A 35 -2.17 -0.19 8.63
CA GLU A 35 -3.24 -1.06 9.11
C GLU A 35 -2.71 -2.40 9.63
N LEU A 36 -1.70 -3.00 8.98
CA LEU A 36 -1.06 -4.22 9.49
C LEU A 36 -0.45 -4.01 10.88
N GLU A 37 0.23 -2.89 11.11
CA GLU A 37 0.81 -2.55 12.41
C GLU A 37 -0.27 -2.40 13.50
N ILE A 38 -1.34 -1.67 13.19
CA ILE A 38 -2.44 -1.40 14.13
C ILE A 38 -3.16 -2.71 14.50
N TRP A 39 -3.57 -3.50 13.50
CA TRP A 39 -4.32 -4.72 13.76
C TRP A 39 -3.45 -5.84 14.36
N ALA A 40 -2.14 -5.81 14.14
CA ALA A 40 -1.21 -6.71 14.82
C ALA A 40 -1.11 -6.41 16.32
N ALA A 41 -1.06 -5.13 16.69
CA ALA A 41 -1.07 -4.71 18.10
C ALA A 41 -2.39 -5.11 18.81
N ASP A 42 -3.52 -5.08 18.09
CA ASP A 42 -4.84 -5.52 18.58
C ASP A 42 -5.02 -7.05 18.56
N GLY A 43 -4.10 -7.80 17.92
CA GLY A 43 -4.22 -9.25 17.76
C GLY A 43 -5.34 -9.70 16.81
N ASN A 44 -5.86 -8.80 15.98
CA ASN A 44 -7.05 -9.04 15.15
C ASN A 44 -6.71 -9.74 13.84
N THR A 45 -6.52 -11.06 13.89
CA THR A 45 -6.13 -11.88 12.74
C THR A 45 -7.10 -11.80 11.56
N ALA A 46 -8.41 -11.62 11.81
CA ALA A 46 -9.39 -11.49 10.74
C ALA A 46 -9.18 -10.19 9.94
N ARG A 47 -8.95 -9.07 10.62
CA ARG A 47 -8.60 -7.80 9.97
C ARG A 47 -7.27 -7.87 9.24
N LEU A 48 -6.26 -8.50 9.84
CA LEU A 48 -4.94 -8.67 9.22
C LEU A 48 -5.01 -9.44 7.90
N LYS A 49 -5.75 -10.55 7.84
CA LYS A 49 -5.96 -11.31 6.59
C LYS A 49 -6.70 -10.48 5.54
N ASN A 50 -7.66 -9.65 5.95
CA ASN A 50 -8.35 -8.74 5.03
C ASN A 50 -7.40 -7.68 4.46
N VAL A 51 -6.57 -7.07 5.30
CA VAL A 51 -5.57 -6.08 4.88
C VAL A 51 -4.53 -6.71 3.96
N ALA A 52 -4.06 -7.92 4.27
CA ALA A 52 -3.16 -8.70 3.41
C ALA A 52 -3.74 -8.92 2.01
N GLY A 53 -5.02 -9.30 1.92
CA GLY A 53 -5.73 -9.42 0.64
C GLY A 53 -5.80 -8.09 -0.13
N LYS A 54 -6.06 -6.99 0.56
CA LYS A 54 -6.08 -5.66 -0.08
C LYS A 54 -4.71 -5.21 -0.58
N ILE A 55 -3.62 -5.55 0.11
CA ILE A 55 -2.26 -5.31 -0.38
C ILE A 55 -2.03 -6.06 -1.69
N ARG A 56 -2.44 -7.34 -1.76
CA ARG A 56 -2.35 -8.16 -2.98
C ARG A 56 -3.12 -7.53 -4.14
N GLU A 57 -4.39 -7.17 -3.93
CA GLU A 57 -5.25 -6.58 -4.95
C GLU A 57 -4.71 -5.23 -5.44
N THR A 58 -4.26 -4.38 -4.51
CA THR A 58 -3.67 -3.07 -4.83
C THR A 58 -2.37 -3.22 -5.61
N TRP A 59 -1.56 -4.21 -5.26
CA TRP A 59 -0.34 -4.52 -6.00
C TRP A 59 -0.63 -4.90 -7.44
N GLU A 60 -1.55 -5.84 -7.68
CA GLU A 60 -1.91 -6.27 -9.03
C GLU A 60 -2.44 -5.11 -9.89
N ALA A 61 -3.21 -4.19 -9.31
CA ALA A 61 -3.67 -2.99 -9.99
C ALA A 61 -2.52 -2.02 -10.35
N LEU A 62 -1.49 -1.95 -9.52
CA LEU A 62 -0.36 -1.03 -9.68
C LEU A 62 0.70 -1.53 -10.69
N ARG A 63 0.85 -2.87 -10.84
CA ARG A 63 1.88 -3.50 -11.69
C ARG A 63 1.98 -2.89 -13.10
N PRO A 64 0.88 -2.68 -13.86
CA PRO A 64 0.96 -2.15 -15.22
C PRO A 64 1.55 -0.73 -15.26
N SER A 65 1.23 0.08 -14.25
CA SER A 65 1.71 1.47 -14.17
C SER A 65 3.20 1.53 -13.82
N ILE A 66 3.71 0.64 -12.96
CA ILE A 66 5.15 0.57 -12.68
C ILE A 66 5.90 0.11 -13.94
N GLN A 67 5.35 -0.88 -14.66
CA GLN A 67 5.97 -1.42 -15.87
C GLN A 67 6.07 -0.34 -16.97
N SER A 68 5.04 0.48 -17.16
CA SER A 68 5.06 1.55 -18.17
C SER A 68 6.09 2.66 -17.85
N HIS A 69 6.50 2.78 -16.59
CA HIS A 69 7.55 3.70 -16.13
C HIS A 69 8.94 3.03 -15.99
N GLY A 70 9.10 1.82 -16.55
CA GLY A 70 10.40 1.12 -16.56
C GLY A 70 10.83 0.52 -15.22
N GLY A 71 9.93 0.43 -14.23
CA GLY A 71 10.23 -0.03 -12.88
C GLY A 71 10.36 -1.55 -12.70
N SER A 72 10.87 -2.28 -13.69
CA SER A 72 10.98 -3.74 -13.64
C SER A 72 11.76 -4.28 -12.42
N PRO A 73 12.88 -3.67 -11.99
CA PRO A 73 13.58 -4.09 -10.76
C PRO A 73 12.71 -3.93 -9.51
N GLN A 74 11.89 -2.88 -9.45
CA GLN A 74 10.98 -2.61 -8.33
C GLN A 74 9.81 -3.60 -8.31
N LEU A 75 9.30 -3.99 -9.49
CA LEU A 75 8.30 -5.06 -9.60
C LEU A 75 8.80 -6.36 -8.96
N GLN A 76 9.98 -6.81 -9.38
CA GLN A 76 10.56 -8.04 -8.87
C GLN A 76 10.83 -7.94 -7.36
N LYS A 77 11.45 -6.84 -6.92
CA LYS A 77 11.77 -6.68 -5.49
C LYS A 77 10.51 -6.69 -4.61
N PHE A 78 9.45 -6.03 -5.06
CA PHE A 78 8.19 -5.98 -4.31
C PHE A 78 7.48 -7.34 -4.28
N ASP A 79 7.50 -8.08 -5.39
CA ASP A 79 6.99 -9.47 -5.46
C ASP A 79 7.76 -10.38 -4.49
N ASP A 80 9.09 -10.41 -4.60
CA ASP A 80 9.97 -11.33 -3.86
C ASP A 80 10.01 -11.04 -2.35
N THR A 81 9.76 -9.80 -1.96
CA THR A 81 9.78 -9.39 -0.56
C THR A 81 8.37 -9.29 0.02
N LEU A 82 7.60 -8.31 -0.44
CA LEU A 82 6.40 -7.92 0.27
C LEU A 82 5.24 -8.88 0.04
N ILE A 83 5.00 -9.24 -1.22
CA ILE A 83 3.86 -10.08 -1.58
C ILE A 83 4.05 -11.49 -1.02
N ALA A 84 5.23 -12.07 -1.20
CA ALA A 84 5.55 -13.38 -0.63
C ALA A 84 5.39 -13.42 0.91
N LEU A 85 5.83 -12.38 1.61
CA LEU A 85 5.71 -12.31 3.07
C LEU A 85 4.26 -12.09 3.53
N VAL A 86 3.49 -11.25 2.84
CA VAL A 86 2.08 -11.00 3.15
C VAL A 86 1.21 -12.24 2.93
N GLU A 87 1.53 -13.05 1.90
CA GLU A 87 0.83 -14.31 1.61
C GLU A 87 1.14 -15.43 2.59
N THR A 88 2.33 -15.41 3.21
CA THR A 88 2.77 -16.47 4.13
C THR A 88 2.51 -16.15 5.60
N ALA A 89 2.38 -14.86 5.94
CA ALA A 89 2.04 -14.43 7.29
C ALA A 89 0.66 -14.96 7.72
N SER A 90 0.59 -15.48 8.94
CA SER A 90 -0.59 -16.15 9.49
C SER A 90 -0.96 -15.69 10.90
N SER A 91 -0.04 -15.01 11.58
CA SER A 91 -0.17 -14.54 12.96
C SER A 91 0.05 -13.03 13.10
N PRO A 92 -0.51 -12.40 14.15
CA PRO A 92 -0.27 -10.97 14.42
C PRO A 92 1.22 -10.60 14.49
N THR A 93 2.05 -11.46 15.10
CA THR A 93 3.50 -11.25 15.19
C THR A 93 4.17 -11.28 13.82
N GLU A 94 3.76 -12.17 12.92
CA GLU A 94 4.31 -12.19 11.56
C GLU A 94 3.89 -10.95 10.77
N TYR A 95 2.63 -10.51 10.90
CA TYR A 95 2.16 -9.31 10.23
C TYR A 95 2.79 -8.01 10.74
N SER A 96 3.09 -7.90 12.05
CA SER A 96 3.74 -6.69 12.59
C SER A 96 5.13 -6.46 12.02
N LEU A 97 5.83 -7.54 11.65
CA LEU A 97 7.15 -7.48 11.01
C LEU A 97 7.09 -6.95 9.57
N LEU A 98 5.91 -6.86 8.96
CA LEU A 98 5.75 -6.43 7.57
C LEU A 98 5.61 -4.92 7.41
N ALA A 99 5.17 -4.18 8.44
CA ALA A 99 4.87 -2.76 8.32
C ALA A 99 6.06 -1.91 7.84
N ALA A 100 7.24 -2.11 8.44
CA ALA A 100 8.46 -1.39 8.03
C ALA A 100 8.95 -1.79 6.62
N PRO A 101 9.02 -3.08 6.25
CA PRO A 101 9.25 -3.50 4.87
C PRO A 101 8.29 -2.87 3.84
N VAL A 102 6.98 -2.80 4.16
CA VAL A 102 5.97 -2.16 3.27
C VAL A 102 6.36 -0.72 2.98
N GLN A 103 6.62 0.07 4.02
CA GLN A 103 7.01 1.48 3.84
C GLN A 103 8.33 1.62 3.05
N GLY A 104 9.30 0.74 3.31
CA GLY A 104 10.58 0.73 2.59
C GLY A 104 10.40 0.50 1.08
N GLU A 105 9.57 -0.48 0.71
CA GLU A 105 9.32 -0.78 -0.70
C GLU A 105 8.40 0.25 -1.37
N VAL A 106 7.39 0.77 -0.67
CA VAL A 106 6.56 1.88 -1.19
C VAL A 106 7.42 3.10 -1.48
N ASN A 107 8.41 3.44 -0.64
CA ASN A 107 9.35 4.51 -0.93
C ASN A 107 10.23 4.24 -2.18
N ASN A 108 10.52 2.98 -2.50
CA ASN A 108 11.19 2.64 -3.75
C ASN A 108 10.27 2.80 -4.96
N LEU A 109 8.99 2.43 -4.82
CA LEU A 109 7.97 2.64 -5.85
C LEU A 109 7.77 4.13 -6.13
N ARG A 110 7.73 4.96 -5.10
CA ARG A 110 7.61 6.42 -5.23
C ARG A 110 8.66 7.01 -6.17
N LYS A 111 9.90 6.52 -6.12
CA LYS A 111 11.01 6.99 -6.97
C LYS A 111 10.82 6.66 -8.45
N VAL A 112 10.04 5.64 -8.79
CA VAL A 112 9.71 5.29 -10.19
C VAL A 112 8.88 6.39 -10.84
N PHE A 113 7.99 7.01 -10.06
CA PHE A 113 7.02 8.00 -10.52
C PHE A 113 7.49 9.46 -10.35
N GLN A 114 8.70 9.67 -9.84
CA GLN A 114 9.29 11.00 -9.66
C GLN A 114 10.30 11.37 -10.75
N GLN A 115 10.49 10.50 -11.75
CA GLN A 115 11.38 10.73 -12.88
C GLN A 115 10.72 11.55 -13.99
#